data_AF-A0A520ZIK4-F1
#
_entry.id   AF-A0A520ZIK4-F1
#
_cell.length_a   1.000
_cell.length_b   1.000
_cell.length_c   1.000
_cell.angle_alpha   90.00
_cell.angle_beta   90.00
_cell.angle_gamma   90.00
#
_symmetry.space_group_name_H-M   'P 1'
#
loop_
_entity.id
_entity.type
_entity.pdbx_description
1 polymer ?
#
loop_
_entity_poly.entity_id
_entity_poly.type
_entity_poly.pdbx_seq_one_letter_code
_entity_poly.pdbx_strand_id
1 'polypeptide(L)'
;AKAAVVSSAMTGLISGSSIANVVTTGTFTIPLMKKVGFSSEKAGAVEVASSVNGQIMPPVMGAAAFLMVEYVGIPYFDVVKHAFLPAGISYIALVYIVHLEALKAGMEGLPRSYTPKPIVQRLIGIAFTVALICALSYAVYYGMGWIRPAFPETAGYIIFAFLTAVYVGLLYVASKEPPLKLEDPDAPVTHLPLPGPTVRSGLHFILPVVVLVWALMVDRLSPGLSAFWAASYMIFILLTQRPLMAIFRGESRLVADIVAGFVDLIDGLVTGARNMIGIGIATATAGIIVGAVSQTGVGSALADVVEVLSGGNIMAILLLTAVLSLILGMGLPTTANY
;
A
#
# COMPACT_ATOMS: atom_id res chain seq x y z
N ALA A 1 -16.75 -10.45 1.78
CA ALA A 1 -15.46 -11.04 2.17
C ALA A 1 -14.38 -10.91 1.09
N LYS A 2 -14.47 -11.59 -0.08
CA LYS A 2 -13.40 -11.50 -1.12
C LYS A 2 -13.07 -10.08 -1.58
N ALA A 3 -14.09 -9.24 -1.81
CA ALA A 3 -13.89 -7.84 -2.16
C ALA A 3 -13.22 -7.03 -1.04
N ALA A 4 -13.50 -7.36 0.23
CA ALA A 4 -12.86 -6.73 1.38
C ALA A 4 -11.37 -7.08 1.45
N VAL A 5 -11.02 -8.36 1.26
CA VAL A 5 -9.61 -8.79 1.19
C VAL A 5 -8.87 -8.07 0.07
N VAL A 6 -9.46 -7.97 -1.12
CA VAL A 6 -8.82 -7.27 -2.25
C VAL A 6 -8.71 -5.77 -1.99
N SER A 7 -9.73 -5.13 -1.40
CA SER A 7 -9.70 -3.71 -1.06
C SER A 7 -8.65 -3.39 0.01
N SER A 8 -8.58 -4.21 1.05
CA SER A 8 -7.59 -4.14 2.11
C SER A 8 -6.19 -4.43 1.55
N ALA A 9 -6.05 -5.34 0.58
CA ALA A 9 -4.80 -5.58 -0.13
C ALA A 9 -4.32 -4.35 -0.92
N MET A 10 -5.22 -3.72 -1.69
CA MET A 10 -4.91 -2.52 -2.47
C MET A 10 -4.50 -1.34 -1.58
N THR A 11 -5.11 -1.21 -0.41
CA THR A 11 -4.76 -0.15 0.54
C THR A 11 -3.47 -0.47 1.28
N GLY A 12 -3.27 -1.74 1.68
CA GLY A 12 -2.04 -2.23 2.30
C GLY A 12 -0.81 -2.07 1.40
N LEU A 13 -0.98 -2.29 0.10
CA LEU A 13 0.02 -2.06 -0.96
C LEU A 13 0.56 -0.63 -1.02
N ILE A 14 -0.27 0.35 -0.63
CA ILE A 14 0.05 1.77 -0.65
C ILE A 14 0.56 2.22 0.72
N SER A 15 -0.11 1.78 1.78
CA SER A 15 0.14 2.22 3.15
C SER A 15 1.39 1.56 3.77
N GLY A 16 1.66 0.29 3.45
CA GLY A 16 2.74 -0.48 4.10
C GLY A 16 2.53 -0.72 5.60
N SER A 17 1.43 -0.23 6.18
CA SER A 17 1.12 -0.29 7.60
C SER A 17 -0.15 -1.08 7.86
N SER A 18 -0.02 -2.21 8.55
CA SER A 18 -1.14 -3.06 8.92
C SER A 18 -2.11 -2.34 9.88
N ILE A 19 -1.60 -1.54 10.81
CA ILE A 19 -2.41 -0.77 11.75
C ILE A 19 -3.22 0.29 11.01
N ALA A 20 -2.55 1.09 10.17
CA ALA A 20 -3.24 2.13 9.42
C ALA A 20 -4.29 1.52 8.50
N ASN A 21 -3.97 0.40 7.85
CA ASN A 21 -4.91 -0.32 7.01
C ASN A 21 -6.15 -0.78 7.79
N VAL A 22 -5.99 -1.47 8.94
CA VAL A 22 -7.13 -1.89 9.77
C VAL A 22 -7.97 -0.69 10.24
N VAL A 23 -7.35 0.43 10.59
CA VAL A 23 -8.06 1.65 11.02
C VAL A 23 -8.84 2.29 9.87
N THR A 24 -8.32 2.24 8.64
CA THR A 24 -8.97 2.88 7.49
C THR A 24 -9.94 1.96 6.75
N THR A 25 -9.53 0.75 6.40
CA THR A 25 -10.37 -0.20 5.65
C THR A 25 -11.22 -1.05 6.57
N GLY A 26 -10.70 -1.43 7.74
CA GLY A 26 -11.39 -2.29 8.69
C GLY A 26 -12.72 -1.72 9.20
N THR A 27 -12.82 -0.40 9.32
CA THR A 27 -14.05 0.31 9.70
C THR A 27 -15.19 0.04 8.72
N PHE A 28 -14.90 -0.23 7.44
CA PHE A 28 -15.88 -0.55 6.41
C PHE A 28 -15.97 -2.05 6.12
N THR A 29 -14.83 -2.74 6.07
CA THR A 29 -14.78 -4.15 5.66
C THR A 29 -15.29 -5.10 6.73
N ILE A 30 -15.00 -4.84 8.02
CA ILE A 30 -15.45 -5.72 9.12
C ILE A 30 -16.98 -5.72 9.23
N PRO A 31 -17.67 -4.57 9.30
CA PRO A 31 -19.14 -4.55 9.32
C PRO A 31 -19.74 -5.17 8.06
N LEU A 32 -19.16 -4.93 6.88
CA LEU A 32 -19.64 -5.52 5.63
C LEU A 32 -19.51 -7.05 5.61
N MET A 33 -18.41 -7.60 6.12
CA MET A 33 -18.23 -9.05 6.24
C MET A 33 -19.24 -9.66 7.21
N LYS A 34 -19.51 -8.98 8.33
CA LYS A 34 -20.54 -9.40 9.29
C LYS A 34 -21.94 -9.38 8.68
N LYS A 35 -22.29 -8.33 7.94
CA LYS A 35 -23.59 -8.23 7.22
C LYS A 35 -23.79 -9.36 6.20
N VAL A 36 -22.71 -9.90 5.63
CA VAL A 36 -22.75 -11.04 4.67
C VAL A 36 -22.76 -12.41 5.38
N GLY A 37 -22.60 -12.45 6.71
CA GLY A 37 -22.75 -13.67 7.52
C GLY A 37 -21.47 -14.16 8.23
N PHE A 38 -20.35 -13.43 8.15
CA PHE A 38 -19.16 -13.78 8.95
C PHE A 38 -19.37 -13.47 10.45
N SER A 39 -18.83 -14.31 11.33
CA SER A 39 -18.76 -13.99 12.76
C SER A 39 -17.83 -12.79 13.00
N SER A 40 -18.01 -12.09 14.12
CA SER A 40 -17.19 -10.92 14.47
C SER A 40 -15.69 -11.26 14.52
N GLU A 41 -15.36 -12.43 15.07
CA GLU A 41 -13.99 -12.93 15.22
C GLU A 41 -13.37 -13.23 13.85
N LYS A 42 -14.11 -13.91 12.97
CA LYS A 42 -13.61 -14.25 11.62
C LYS A 42 -13.47 -13.00 10.75
N ALA A 43 -14.43 -12.08 10.82
CA ALA A 43 -14.36 -10.81 10.08
C ALA A 43 -13.13 -10.00 10.51
N GLY A 44 -12.88 -9.89 11.82
CA GLY A 44 -11.66 -9.25 12.35
C GLY A 44 -10.38 -9.97 11.92
N ALA A 45 -10.33 -11.30 12.06
CA ALA A 45 -9.16 -12.09 11.68
C ALA A 45 -8.80 -11.95 10.20
N VAL A 46 -9.80 -11.94 9.31
CA VAL A 46 -9.60 -11.77 7.86
C VAL A 46 -9.05 -10.38 7.53
N GLU A 47 -9.59 -9.31 8.14
CA GLU A 47 -9.09 -7.96 7.92
C GLU A 47 -7.66 -7.77 8.43
N VAL A 48 -7.37 -8.30 9.62
CA VAL A 48 -6.03 -8.24 10.21
C VAL A 48 -5.03 -9.03 9.35
N ALA A 49 -5.36 -10.25 8.94
CA ALA A 49 -4.50 -11.06 8.09
C ALA A 49 -4.24 -10.39 6.73
N SER A 50 -5.28 -9.81 6.11
CA SER A 50 -5.13 -9.06 4.86
C SER A 50 -4.24 -7.83 5.03
N SER A 51 -4.40 -7.12 6.15
CA SER A 51 -3.62 -5.92 6.46
C SER A 51 -2.16 -6.23 6.75
N VAL A 52 -1.87 -7.33 7.42
CA VAL A 52 -0.50 -7.81 7.65
C VAL A 52 0.17 -8.18 6.33
N ASN A 53 -0.53 -8.89 5.45
CA ASN A 53 0.00 -9.23 4.12
C ASN A 53 0.34 -7.98 3.27
N GLY A 54 -0.31 -6.84 3.52
CA GLY A 54 0.03 -5.56 2.88
C GLY A 54 1.47 -5.10 3.15
N GLN A 55 2.06 -5.49 4.27
CA GLN A 55 3.42 -5.09 4.65
C GLN A 55 4.51 -5.80 3.85
N ILE A 56 4.23 -6.96 3.24
CA ILE A 56 5.21 -7.68 2.42
C ILE A 56 5.00 -7.49 0.93
N MET A 57 3.85 -6.95 0.53
CA MET A 57 3.50 -6.87 -0.88
C MET A 57 4.17 -5.66 -1.54
N PRO A 58 4.94 -5.86 -2.62
CA PRO A 58 5.45 -4.76 -3.44
C PRO A 58 4.34 -3.94 -4.09
N PRO A 59 4.50 -2.61 -4.27
CA PRO A 59 5.80 -1.94 -4.39
C PRO A 59 6.24 -1.10 -3.18
N VAL A 60 5.34 -0.72 -2.26
CA VAL A 60 5.71 0.17 -1.13
C VAL A 60 6.22 -0.62 0.06
N MET A 61 5.65 -1.81 0.31
CA MET A 61 6.00 -2.69 1.44
C MET A 61 5.95 -1.95 2.80
N GLY A 62 6.22 -2.67 3.89
CA GLY A 62 6.24 -2.13 5.24
C GLY A 62 7.61 -1.61 5.65
N ALA A 63 7.67 -0.94 6.81
CA ALA A 63 8.90 -0.35 7.35
C ALA A 63 10.07 -1.34 7.47
N ALA A 64 9.78 -2.63 7.73
CA ALA A 64 10.80 -3.68 7.79
C ALA A 64 11.58 -3.84 6.47
N ALA A 65 10.93 -3.65 5.31
CA ALA A 65 11.61 -3.71 4.02
C ALA A 65 12.65 -2.60 3.87
N PHE A 66 12.38 -1.40 4.40
CA PHE A 66 13.34 -0.29 4.40
C PHE A 66 14.51 -0.55 5.33
N LEU A 67 14.26 -1.11 6.53
CA LEU A 67 15.32 -1.54 7.44
C LEU A 67 16.17 -2.64 6.81
N MET A 68 15.57 -3.61 6.13
CA MET A 68 16.29 -4.68 5.45
C MET A 68 17.23 -4.14 4.37
N VAL A 69 16.81 -3.15 3.59
CA VAL A 69 17.69 -2.45 2.63
C VAL A 69 18.89 -1.81 3.31
N GLU A 70 18.66 -1.15 4.44
CA GLU A 70 19.70 -0.47 5.21
C GLU A 70 20.69 -1.47 5.85
N TYR A 71 20.20 -2.57 6.41
CA TYR A 71 21.03 -3.58 7.07
C TYR A 71 21.76 -4.50 6.10
N VAL A 72 21.10 -4.94 5.04
CA VAL A 72 21.69 -5.88 4.05
C VAL A 72 22.53 -5.13 3.02
N GLY A 73 22.31 -3.82 2.86
CA GLY A 73 23.06 -2.99 1.91
C GLY A 73 22.75 -3.29 0.44
N ILE A 74 21.66 -4.00 0.16
CA ILE A 74 21.20 -4.27 -1.21
C ILE A 74 20.14 -3.25 -1.64
N PRO A 75 20.06 -2.91 -2.94
CA PRO A 75 19.00 -2.05 -3.47
C PRO A 75 17.59 -2.53 -3.11
N TYR A 76 16.68 -1.59 -2.82
CA TYR A 76 15.26 -1.88 -2.54
C TYR A 76 14.59 -2.70 -3.64
N PHE A 77 14.98 -2.47 -4.90
CA PHE A 77 14.51 -3.24 -6.05
C PHE A 77 14.79 -4.75 -5.90
N ASP A 78 15.94 -5.13 -5.35
CA ASP A 78 16.30 -6.54 -5.18
C ASP A 78 15.47 -7.17 -4.06
N VAL A 79 15.27 -6.46 -2.95
CA VAL A 79 14.36 -6.88 -1.87
C VAL A 79 12.95 -7.14 -2.41
N VAL A 80 12.44 -6.21 -3.22
CA VAL A 80 11.12 -6.32 -3.87
C VAL A 80 11.02 -7.53 -4.78
N LYS A 81 12.06 -7.77 -5.59
CA LYS A 81 12.11 -8.93 -6.49
C LYS A 81 12.05 -10.24 -5.71
N HIS A 82 12.74 -10.32 -4.57
CA HIS A 82 12.70 -11.49 -3.70
C HIS A 82 11.38 -11.64 -2.94
N ALA A 83 10.74 -10.54 -2.55
CA ALA A 83 9.49 -10.55 -1.80
C ALA A 83 8.24 -10.83 -2.65
N PHE A 84 8.30 -10.63 -3.98
CA PHE A 84 7.14 -10.72 -4.85
C PHE A 84 6.46 -12.11 -4.83
N LEU A 85 7.24 -13.18 -4.96
CA LEU A 85 6.72 -14.55 -4.96
C LEU A 85 6.07 -14.93 -3.61
N PRO A 86 6.73 -14.80 -2.45
CA PRO A 86 6.12 -15.14 -1.17
C PRO A 86 4.90 -14.27 -0.85
N ALA A 87 4.94 -12.98 -1.18
CA ALA A 87 3.78 -12.10 -0.99
C ALA A 87 2.58 -12.53 -1.85
N GLY A 88 2.82 -12.88 -3.12
CA GLY A 88 1.79 -13.40 -4.02
C GLY A 88 1.15 -14.69 -3.49
N ILE A 89 1.97 -15.66 -3.04
CA ILE A 89 1.49 -16.91 -2.46
C ILE A 89 0.64 -16.65 -1.21
N SER A 90 1.10 -15.78 -0.30
CA SER A 90 0.36 -15.45 0.93
C SER A 90 -1.02 -14.86 0.65
N TYR A 91 -1.12 -13.93 -0.32
CA TYR A 91 -2.41 -13.36 -0.70
C TYR A 91 -3.35 -14.35 -1.38
N ILE A 92 -2.82 -15.19 -2.28
CA ILE A 92 -3.61 -16.24 -2.93
C ILE A 92 -4.15 -17.21 -1.87
N ALA A 93 -3.31 -17.63 -0.94
CA ALA A 93 -3.70 -18.50 0.17
C ALA A 93 -4.80 -17.85 1.04
N LEU A 94 -4.65 -16.57 1.40
CA LEU A 94 -5.65 -15.86 2.18
C LEU A 94 -7.00 -15.76 1.47
N VAL A 95 -7.01 -15.38 0.18
CA VAL A 95 -8.24 -15.32 -0.63
C VAL A 95 -8.90 -16.69 -0.71
N TYR A 96 -8.11 -17.75 -0.86
CA TYR A 96 -8.59 -19.12 -0.92
C TYR A 96 -9.20 -19.58 0.41
N ILE A 97 -8.52 -19.34 1.54
CA ILE A 97 -9.02 -19.65 2.88
C ILE A 97 -10.36 -18.94 3.14
N VAL A 98 -10.45 -17.65 2.83
CA VAL A 98 -11.68 -16.87 2.98
C VAL A 98 -12.80 -17.39 2.08
N HIS A 99 -12.45 -17.86 0.88
CA HIS A 99 -13.43 -18.45 -0.03
C HIS A 99 -13.98 -19.77 0.50
N LEU A 100 -13.10 -20.67 0.96
CA LEU A 100 -13.49 -21.94 1.56
C LEU A 100 -14.35 -21.73 2.80
N GLU A 101 -14.02 -20.76 3.64
CA GLU A 101 -14.78 -20.44 4.85
C GLU A 101 -16.19 -19.94 4.51
N ALA A 102 -16.32 -19.08 3.48
CA ALA A 102 -17.62 -18.63 3.00
C ALA A 102 -18.47 -19.76 2.42
N LEU A 103 -17.85 -20.70 1.68
CA LEU A 103 -18.53 -21.89 1.15
C LEU A 103 -18.99 -22.83 2.27
N LYS A 104 -18.13 -23.07 3.27
CA LYS A 104 -18.44 -23.90 4.43
C LYS A 104 -19.62 -23.35 5.24
N ALA A 105 -19.75 -22.04 5.28
CA ALA A 105 -20.85 -21.35 5.94
C ALA A 105 -22.11 -21.19 5.06
N GLY A 106 -22.12 -21.72 3.83
CA GLY A 106 -23.27 -21.65 2.93
C GLY A 106 -23.67 -20.23 2.54
N MET A 107 -22.74 -19.27 2.57
CA MET A 107 -23.05 -17.86 2.36
C MET A 107 -23.36 -17.58 0.89
N GLU A 108 -24.55 -17.04 0.61
CA GLU A 108 -24.91 -16.53 -0.70
C GLU A 108 -24.47 -15.06 -0.85
N GLY A 109 -23.90 -14.71 -2.00
CA GLY A 109 -23.45 -13.36 -2.27
C GLY A 109 -24.62 -12.40 -2.46
N LEU A 110 -24.46 -11.14 -2.05
CA LEU A 110 -25.42 -10.08 -2.32
C LEU A 110 -25.76 -10.01 -3.83
N PRO A 111 -27.03 -9.74 -4.20
CA PRO A 111 -27.45 -9.64 -5.59
C PRO A 111 -26.62 -8.58 -6.32
N ARG A 112 -26.01 -8.97 -7.43
CA ARG A 112 -25.13 -8.09 -8.21
C ARG A 112 -25.98 -7.02 -8.88
N SER A 113 -25.66 -5.74 -8.63
CA SER A 113 -26.29 -4.57 -9.25
C SER A 113 -26.03 -4.45 -10.76
N TYR A 114 -25.15 -5.29 -11.31
CA TYR A 114 -24.71 -5.26 -12.70
C TYR A 114 -24.55 -6.68 -13.24
N THR A 115 -25.02 -6.91 -14.47
CA THR A 115 -24.72 -8.11 -15.25
C THR A 115 -23.27 -8.04 -15.72
N PRO A 116 -22.35 -8.88 -15.21
CA PRO A 116 -20.96 -8.81 -15.62
C PRO A 116 -20.85 -9.04 -17.13
N LYS A 117 -20.08 -8.17 -17.82
CA LYS A 117 -19.70 -8.37 -19.23
C LYS A 117 -19.11 -9.77 -19.41
N PRO A 118 -19.21 -10.37 -20.60
CA PRO A 118 -18.55 -11.64 -20.91
C PRO A 118 -17.11 -11.66 -20.40
N ILE A 119 -16.66 -12.78 -19.83
CA ILE A 119 -15.31 -12.92 -19.24
C ILE A 119 -14.25 -12.42 -20.22
N VAL A 120 -14.42 -12.68 -21.52
CA VAL A 120 -13.55 -12.20 -22.61
C VAL A 120 -13.48 -10.68 -22.65
N GLN A 121 -14.60 -9.95 -22.62
CA GLN A 121 -14.60 -8.48 -22.60
C GLN A 121 -13.99 -7.92 -21.31
N ARG A 122 -14.16 -8.61 -20.18
CA ARG A 122 -13.52 -8.23 -18.92
C ARG A 122 -12.01 -8.43 -18.97
N LEU A 123 -11.54 -9.56 -19.52
CA LEU A 123 -10.12 -9.84 -19.72
C LEU A 123 -9.50 -8.85 -20.70
N ILE A 124 -10.18 -8.52 -21.81
CA ILE A 124 -9.74 -7.48 -22.75
C ILE A 124 -9.66 -6.12 -22.06
N GLY A 125 -10.66 -5.75 -21.25
CA GLY A 125 -10.65 -4.50 -20.49
C GLY A 125 -9.50 -4.42 -19.48
N ILE A 126 -9.23 -5.51 -18.75
CA ILE A 126 -8.10 -5.60 -17.82
C ILE A 126 -6.78 -5.53 -18.60
N ALA A 127 -6.62 -6.32 -19.66
CA ALA A 127 -5.42 -6.34 -20.48
C ALA A 127 -5.14 -4.96 -21.11
N PHE A 128 -6.17 -4.27 -21.61
CA PHE A 128 -6.04 -2.91 -22.13
C PHE A 128 -5.64 -1.91 -21.05
N THR A 129 -6.21 -2.01 -19.85
CA THR A 129 -5.85 -1.14 -18.72
C THR A 129 -4.40 -1.37 -18.30
N VAL A 130 -3.97 -2.64 -18.20
CA VAL A 130 -2.58 -3.01 -17.90
C VAL A 130 -1.65 -2.51 -19.01
N ALA A 131 -2.00 -2.71 -20.28
CA ALA A 131 -1.23 -2.23 -21.41
C ALA A 131 -1.09 -0.70 -21.41
N LEU A 132 -2.15 0.03 -21.08
CA LEU A 132 -2.13 1.49 -20.95
C LEU A 132 -1.21 1.94 -19.81
N ILE A 133 -1.30 1.31 -18.64
CA ILE A 133 -0.42 1.61 -17.50
C ILE A 133 1.04 1.31 -17.86
N CYS A 134 1.32 0.18 -18.52
CA CYS A 134 2.66 -0.16 -18.99
C CYS A 134 3.16 0.85 -20.02
N ALA A 135 2.34 1.21 -21.01
CA ALA A 135 2.70 2.18 -22.03
C ALA A 135 2.99 3.57 -21.43
N LEU A 136 2.16 4.04 -20.50
CA LEU A 136 2.40 5.27 -19.75
C LEU A 136 3.70 5.18 -18.94
N SER A 137 3.92 4.07 -18.23
CA SER A 137 5.15 3.85 -17.45
C SER A 137 6.39 3.88 -18.33
N TYR A 138 6.35 3.24 -19.50
CA TYR A 138 7.42 3.27 -20.50
C TYR A 138 7.62 4.67 -21.09
N ALA A 139 6.54 5.38 -21.40
CA ALA A 139 6.61 6.74 -21.93
C ALA A 139 7.28 7.69 -20.94
N VAL A 140 6.93 7.60 -19.66
CA VAL A 140 7.60 8.38 -18.58
C VAL A 140 9.06 7.93 -18.45
N TYR A 141 9.35 6.62 -18.53
CA TYR A 141 10.71 6.08 -18.39
C TYR A 141 11.66 6.60 -19.47
N TYR A 142 11.26 6.46 -20.74
CA TYR A 142 12.05 6.99 -21.84
C TYR A 142 12.06 8.51 -21.87
N GLY A 143 10.93 9.16 -21.56
CA GLY A 143 10.86 10.62 -21.45
C GLY A 143 11.83 11.17 -20.42
N MET A 144 11.92 10.54 -19.24
CA MET A 144 12.89 10.91 -18.21
C MET A 144 14.33 10.59 -18.62
N GLY A 145 14.54 9.49 -19.33
CA GLY A 145 15.83 9.13 -19.92
C GLY A 145 16.35 10.14 -20.95
N TRP A 146 15.49 10.95 -21.57
CA TRP A 146 15.89 12.03 -22.47
C TRP A 146 16.01 13.39 -21.75
N ILE A 147 15.09 13.70 -20.84
CA ILE A 147 15.07 14.98 -20.13
C ILE A 147 16.30 15.13 -19.23
N ARG A 148 16.71 14.08 -18.51
CA ARG A 148 17.82 14.16 -17.54
C ARG A 148 19.18 14.42 -18.19
N PRO A 149 19.58 13.74 -19.28
CA PRO A 149 20.84 14.06 -19.96
C PRO A 149 20.80 15.41 -20.70
N ALA A 150 19.64 15.79 -21.24
CA ALA A 150 19.50 17.05 -21.98
C ALA A 150 19.52 18.28 -21.07
N PHE A 151 18.99 18.17 -19.84
CA PHE A 151 18.86 19.29 -18.92
C PHE A 151 19.12 18.90 -17.45
N PRO A 152 20.38 18.66 -17.05
CA PRO A 152 20.71 18.12 -15.72
C PRO A 152 20.23 18.98 -14.55
N GLU A 153 20.34 20.31 -14.66
CA GLU A 153 19.97 21.23 -13.56
C GLU A 153 18.48 21.59 -13.55
N THR A 154 17.78 21.50 -14.68
CA THR A 154 16.35 21.86 -14.77
C THR A 154 15.41 20.65 -14.84
N ALA A 155 15.95 19.43 -14.97
CA ALA A 155 15.16 18.20 -15.03
C ALA A 155 14.19 18.05 -13.86
N GLY A 156 14.61 18.41 -12.63
CA GLY A 156 13.74 18.38 -11.45
C GLY A 156 12.51 19.28 -11.59
N TYR A 157 12.70 20.52 -12.06
CA TYR A 157 11.61 21.47 -12.31
C TYR A 157 10.70 21.01 -13.46
N ILE A 158 11.27 20.42 -14.52
CA ILE A 158 10.50 19.89 -15.65
C ILE A 158 9.61 18.72 -15.17
N ILE A 159 10.16 17.80 -14.37
CA ILE A 159 9.41 16.68 -13.80
C ILE A 159 8.30 17.20 -12.89
N PHE A 160 8.60 18.16 -12.02
CA PHE A 160 7.60 18.77 -11.13
C PHE A 160 6.48 19.47 -11.90
N ALA A 161 6.81 20.22 -12.95
CA ALA A 161 5.83 20.87 -13.81
C ALA A 161 4.95 19.85 -14.56
N PHE A 162 5.55 18.78 -15.07
CA PHE A 162 4.82 17.69 -15.71
C PHE A 162 3.86 16.99 -14.73
N LEU A 163 4.35 16.61 -13.55
CA LEU A 163 3.52 16.01 -12.50
C LEU A 163 2.37 16.93 -12.08
N THR A 164 2.64 18.23 -11.96
CA THR A 164 1.62 19.25 -11.65
C THR A 164 0.59 19.36 -12.76
N ALA A 165 0.99 19.31 -14.04
CA ALA A 165 0.06 19.32 -15.16
C ALA A 165 -0.84 18.06 -15.17
N VAL A 166 -0.27 16.88 -14.91
CA VAL A 166 -1.04 15.64 -14.77
C VAL A 166 -1.99 15.73 -13.58
N TYR A 167 -1.53 16.24 -12.44
CA TYR A 167 -2.35 16.47 -11.25
C TYR A 167 -3.54 17.39 -11.54
N VAL A 168 -3.32 18.54 -12.17
CA VAL A 168 -4.38 19.48 -12.53
C VAL A 168 -5.38 18.84 -13.50
N GLY A 169 -4.90 18.08 -14.49
CA GLY A 169 -5.75 17.34 -15.42
C GLY A 169 -6.62 16.29 -14.72
N LEU A 170 -6.04 15.51 -13.80
CA LEU A 170 -6.79 14.55 -12.99
C LEU A 170 -7.81 15.23 -12.08
N LEU A 171 -7.45 16.37 -11.50
CA LEU A 171 -8.34 17.13 -10.62
C LEU A 171 -9.51 17.75 -11.39
N TYR A 172 -9.30 18.17 -12.64
CA TYR A 172 -10.37 18.61 -13.54
C TYR A 172 -11.30 17.46 -13.95
N VAL A 173 -10.79 16.24 -14.09
CA VAL A 173 -11.65 15.06 -14.30
C VAL A 173 -12.44 14.76 -13.02
N ALA A 174 -11.80 14.83 -11.85
CA ALA A 174 -12.43 14.60 -10.56
C ALA A 174 -13.50 15.65 -10.21
N SER A 175 -13.32 16.91 -10.61
CA SER A 175 -14.26 17.99 -10.33
C SER A 175 -15.61 17.82 -11.01
N LYS A 176 -15.65 17.08 -12.13
CA LYS A 176 -16.87 16.74 -12.89
C LYS A 176 -17.74 15.67 -12.23
N GLU A 177 -17.17 14.89 -11.31
CA GLU A 177 -17.92 13.91 -10.55
C GLU A 177 -18.53 14.59 -9.29
N PRO A 178 -19.76 14.22 -8.89
CA PRO A 178 -20.37 14.75 -7.68
C PRO A 178 -19.52 14.40 -6.46
N PRO A 179 -19.43 15.29 -5.44
CA PRO A 179 -18.67 15.00 -4.24
C PRO A 179 -19.16 13.71 -3.59
N LEU A 180 -18.24 12.76 -3.36
CA LEU A 180 -18.52 11.53 -2.65
C LEU A 180 -19.04 11.90 -1.26
N LYS A 181 -20.31 11.62 -0.98
CA LYS A 181 -20.85 11.73 0.37
C LYS A 181 -20.30 10.56 1.18
N LEU A 182 -19.69 10.86 2.34
CA LEU A 182 -19.38 9.84 3.34
C LEU A 182 -20.72 9.18 3.73
N GLU A 183 -20.91 7.94 3.32
CA GLU A 183 -22.09 7.17 3.70
C GLU A 183 -22.04 6.83 5.20
N ASP A 184 -23.21 6.89 5.84
CA ASP A 184 -23.38 6.54 7.25
C ASP A 184 -22.98 5.06 7.48
N PRO A 185 -22.00 4.76 8.36
CA PRO A 185 -21.57 3.40 8.66
C PRO A 185 -22.71 2.46 9.10
N ASP A 186 -23.76 3.02 9.70
CA ASP A 186 -24.88 2.28 10.26
C ASP A 186 -26.06 2.11 9.28
N ALA A 187 -26.02 2.74 8.10
CA ALA A 187 -27.06 2.58 7.10
C ALA A 187 -27.10 1.15 6.51
N PRO A 188 -28.29 0.62 6.18
CA PRO A 188 -28.40 -0.66 5.50
C PRO A 188 -27.80 -0.55 4.08
N VAL A 189 -26.72 -1.31 3.84
CA VAL A 189 -26.03 -1.37 2.54
C VAL A 189 -26.90 -2.17 1.57
N THR A 190 -27.87 -1.50 0.96
CA THR A 190 -28.82 -2.10 0.00
C THR A 190 -28.26 -2.15 -1.42
N HIS A 191 -27.25 -1.35 -1.71
CA HIS A 191 -26.58 -1.31 -3.01
C HIS A 191 -25.08 -1.07 -2.85
N LEU A 192 -24.29 -1.67 -3.74
CA LEU A 192 -22.86 -1.39 -3.84
C LEU A 192 -22.69 -0.05 -4.58
N PRO A 193 -21.80 0.85 -4.11
CA PRO A 193 -21.49 2.07 -4.84
C PRO A 193 -20.91 1.73 -6.23
N LEU A 194 -21.23 2.55 -7.22
CA LEU A 194 -20.77 2.34 -8.58
C LEU A 194 -19.24 2.52 -8.65
N PRO A 195 -18.47 1.52 -9.13
CA PRO A 195 -17.01 1.58 -9.09
C PRO A 195 -16.40 2.65 -10.02
N GLY A 196 -17.11 3.09 -11.05
CA GLY A 196 -16.61 4.08 -12.02
C GLY A 196 -16.40 5.49 -11.42
N PRO A 197 -17.45 6.12 -10.86
CA PRO A 197 -17.36 7.45 -10.27
C PRO A 197 -16.42 7.54 -9.06
N THR A 198 -16.39 6.50 -8.22
CA THR A 198 -15.53 6.45 -7.02
C THR A 198 -14.04 6.42 -7.38
N VAL A 199 -13.66 5.69 -8.43
CA VAL A 199 -12.25 5.68 -8.87
C VAL A 199 -11.86 7.04 -9.43
N ARG A 200 -12.70 7.64 -10.27
CA ARG A 200 -12.40 8.92 -10.95
C ARG A 200 -12.24 10.10 -10.00
N SER A 201 -12.92 10.09 -8.87
CA SER A 201 -12.84 11.14 -7.85
C SER A 201 -11.58 11.06 -6.97
N GLY A 202 -10.87 9.93 -6.94
CA GLY A 202 -9.67 9.72 -6.12
C GLY A 202 -8.35 9.55 -6.89
N LEU A 203 -8.35 9.63 -8.23
CA LEU A 203 -7.18 9.33 -9.06
C LEU A 203 -5.95 10.18 -8.73
N HIS A 204 -6.12 11.42 -8.26
CA HIS A 204 -5.00 12.32 -7.94
C HIS A 204 -4.16 11.84 -6.75
N PHE A 205 -4.70 11.02 -5.85
CA PHE A 205 -3.95 10.44 -4.73
C PHE A 205 -3.01 9.29 -5.13
N ILE A 206 -3.07 8.81 -6.38
CA ILE A 206 -2.11 7.84 -6.90
C ILE A 206 -0.77 8.50 -7.22
N LEU A 207 -0.74 9.82 -7.48
CA LEU A 207 0.49 10.50 -7.90
C LEU A 207 1.61 10.47 -6.85
N PRO A 208 1.38 10.73 -5.55
CA PRO A 208 2.42 10.56 -4.52
C PRO A 208 2.99 9.13 -4.48
N VAL A 209 2.16 8.11 -4.71
CA VAL A 209 2.60 6.71 -4.77
C VAL A 209 3.48 6.48 -5.99
N VAL A 210 3.13 7.07 -7.13
CA VAL A 210 3.98 7.04 -8.34
C VAL A 210 5.32 7.70 -8.06
N VAL A 211 5.34 8.87 -7.41
CA VAL A 211 6.60 9.56 -7.02
C VAL A 211 7.44 8.66 -6.11
N LEU A 212 6.83 8.03 -5.10
CA LEU A 212 7.52 7.13 -4.17
C LEU A 212 8.13 5.91 -4.89
N VAL A 213 7.31 5.19 -5.65
CA VAL A 213 7.73 3.97 -6.35
C VAL A 213 8.75 4.30 -7.42
N TRP A 214 8.62 5.45 -8.09
CA TRP A 214 9.60 5.90 -9.08
C TRP A 214 10.96 6.16 -8.44
N ALA A 215 10.99 6.96 -7.37
CA ALA A 215 12.20 7.30 -6.65
C ALA A 215 12.93 6.05 -6.12
N LEU A 216 12.18 5.04 -5.65
CA LEU A 216 12.73 3.80 -5.13
C LEU A 216 13.16 2.80 -6.21
N MET A 217 12.33 2.56 -7.22
CA MET A 217 12.55 1.46 -8.17
C MET A 217 13.38 1.88 -9.38
N VAL A 218 13.13 3.09 -9.88
CA VAL A 218 13.75 3.60 -11.12
C VAL A 218 15.00 4.39 -10.80
N ASP A 219 14.86 5.40 -9.93
CA ASP A 219 15.97 6.27 -9.56
C ASP A 219 16.91 5.63 -8.52
N ARG A 220 16.45 4.55 -7.87
CA ARG A 220 17.18 3.81 -6.84
C ARG A 220 17.72 4.73 -5.74
N LEU A 221 16.96 5.78 -5.42
CA LEU A 221 17.25 6.66 -4.31
C LEU A 221 17.10 5.90 -2.99
N SER A 222 17.71 6.44 -1.93
CA SER A 222 17.52 5.86 -0.60
C SER A 222 16.04 5.89 -0.20
N PRO A 223 15.60 4.93 0.65
CA PRO A 223 14.27 4.94 1.23
C PRO A 223 13.84 6.28 1.82
N GLY A 224 14.73 6.92 2.58
CA GLY A 224 14.46 8.21 3.21
C GLY A 224 14.24 9.34 2.20
N LEU A 225 15.08 9.45 1.17
CA LEU A 225 14.93 10.48 0.13
C LEU A 225 13.65 10.30 -0.68
N SER A 226 13.30 9.05 -0.99
CA SER A 226 12.08 8.73 -1.73
C SER A 226 10.83 9.08 -0.95
N ALA A 227 10.81 8.75 0.35
CA ALA A 227 9.73 9.12 1.26
C ALA A 227 9.59 10.64 1.39
N PHE A 228 10.70 11.38 1.46
CA PHE A 228 10.70 12.84 1.52
C PHE A 228 10.02 13.49 0.30
N TRP A 229 10.37 13.06 -0.92
CA TRP A 229 9.77 13.59 -2.15
C TRP A 229 8.28 13.26 -2.27
N ALA A 230 7.90 12.02 -1.94
CA ALA A 230 6.51 11.60 -1.95
C ALA A 230 5.66 12.37 -0.93
N ALA A 231 6.16 12.55 0.29
CA ALA A 231 5.49 13.32 1.34
C ALA A 231 5.36 14.80 0.95
N SER A 232 6.43 15.41 0.41
CA SER A 232 6.40 16.80 -0.07
C SER A 232 5.34 16.99 -1.16
N TYR A 233 5.22 16.05 -2.09
CA TYR A 233 4.22 16.10 -3.14
C TYR A 233 2.79 15.86 -2.61
N MET A 234 2.63 14.99 -1.60
CA MET A 234 1.35 14.81 -0.92
C MET A 234 0.90 16.10 -0.20
N ILE A 235 1.83 16.78 0.49
CA ILE A 235 1.56 18.08 1.14
C ILE A 235 1.11 19.09 0.11
N PHE A 236 1.79 19.18 -1.04
CA PHE A 236 1.39 20.03 -2.15
C PHE A 236 -0.05 19.73 -2.59
N ILE A 237 -0.40 18.47 -2.84
CA ILE A 237 -1.76 18.06 -3.23
C ILE A 237 -2.81 18.44 -2.17
N LEU A 238 -2.55 18.19 -0.88
CA LEU A 238 -3.50 18.50 0.20
C LEU A 238 -3.80 19.99 0.28
N LEU A 239 -2.79 20.84 0.11
CA LEU A 239 -2.94 22.29 0.14
C LEU A 239 -3.63 22.85 -1.10
N THR A 240 -3.43 22.24 -2.28
CA THR A 240 -3.96 22.77 -3.55
C THR A 240 -5.27 22.14 -4.01
N GLN A 241 -5.63 20.94 -3.54
CA GLN A 241 -6.75 20.18 -4.10
C GLN A 241 -8.11 20.87 -3.92
N ARG A 242 -8.42 21.37 -2.72
CA ARG A 242 -9.72 21.98 -2.42
C ARG A 242 -9.87 23.32 -3.14
N PRO A 243 -8.89 24.25 -3.07
CA PRO A 243 -8.96 25.50 -3.82
C PRO A 243 -9.11 25.29 -5.33
N LEU A 244 -8.33 24.39 -5.92
CA LEU A 244 -8.39 24.12 -7.36
C LEU A 244 -9.72 23.47 -7.77
N MET A 245 -10.26 22.53 -6.96
CA MET A 245 -11.57 21.95 -7.22
C MET A 245 -12.69 22.99 -7.13
N ALA A 246 -12.63 23.91 -6.15
CA ALA A 246 -13.61 24.98 -6.01
C ALA A 246 -13.59 25.92 -7.23
N ILE A 247 -12.40 26.27 -7.73
CA ILE A 247 -12.24 27.04 -8.97
C ILE A 247 -12.86 26.29 -10.15
N PHE A 248 -12.58 25.00 -10.31
CA PHE A 248 -13.13 24.21 -11.44
C PHE A 248 -14.64 24.00 -11.35
N ARG A 249 -15.22 24.03 -10.15
CA ARG A 249 -16.68 23.93 -9.93
C ARG A 249 -17.38 25.29 -9.96
N GLY A 250 -16.64 26.39 -10.06
CA GLY A 250 -17.19 27.75 -10.02
C GLY A 250 -17.71 28.17 -8.64
N GLU A 251 -17.25 27.51 -7.57
CA GLU A 251 -17.63 27.81 -6.19
C GLU A 251 -16.64 28.83 -5.58
N SER A 252 -17.16 29.93 -5.01
CA SER A 252 -16.38 31.15 -4.70
C SER A 252 -15.83 31.23 -3.27
N ARG A 253 -15.46 30.11 -2.64
CA ARG A 253 -14.99 30.08 -1.22
C ARG A 253 -13.50 29.81 -1.05
N LEU A 254 -12.67 30.35 -1.93
CA LEU A 254 -11.20 30.21 -1.95
C LEU A 254 -10.53 30.28 -0.56
N VAL A 255 -10.86 31.29 0.26
CA VAL A 255 -10.23 31.46 1.58
C VAL A 255 -10.59 30.31 2.52
N ALA A 256 -11.85 29.90 2.54
CA ALA A 256 -12.30 28.80 3.39
C ALA A 256 -11.69 27.46 2.94
N ASP A 257 -11.55 27.26 1.62
CA ASP A 257 -10.96 26.04 1.05
C ASP A 257 -9.46 25.93 1.31
N ILE A 258 -8.73 27.05 1.28
CA ILE A 258 -7.31 27.09 1.68
C ILE A 258 -7.18 26.73 3.17
N VAL A 259 -7.96 27.38 4.04
CA VAL A 259 -7.94 27.10 5.48
C VAL A 259 -8.28 25.63 5.75
N ALA A 260 -9.30 25.09 5.09
CA ALA A 260 -9.65 23.67 5.19
C ALA A 260 -8.52 22.75 4.73
N GLY A 261 -7.81 23.09 3.65
CA GLY A 261 -6.64 22.32 3.20
C GLY A 261 -5.49 22.31 4.22
N PHE A 262 -5.27 23.43 4.93
CA PHE A 262 -4.30 23.48 6.04
C PHE A 262 -4.76 22.64 7.24
N VAL A 263 -6.05 22.66 7.58
CA VAL A 263 -6.61 21.81 8.65
C VAL A 263 -6.42 20.33 8.31
N ASP A 264 -6.76 19.92 7.08
CA ASP A 264 -6.55 18.55 6.60
C ASP A 264 -5.07 18.13 6.68
N LEU A 265 -4.15 19.04 6.36
CA LEU A 265 -2.71 18.79 6.48
C LEU A 265 -2.30 18.55 7.94
N ILE A 266 -2.77 19.38 8.88
CA ILE A 266 -2.47 19.21 10.31
C ILE A 266 -3.05 17.91 10.83
N ASP A 267 -4.31 17.60 10.51
CA ASP A 267 -4.96 16.35 10.92
C ASP A 267 -4.25 15.13 10.33
N GLY A 268 -3.81 15.22 9.07
CA GLY A 268 -2.98 14.22 8.41
C GLY A 268 -1.63 14.00 9.12
N LEU A 269 -0.94 15.08 9.50
CA LEU A 269 0.33 15.01 10.25
C LEU A 269 0.12 14.41 11.65
N VAL A 270 -0.95 14.78 12.35
CA VAL A 270 -1.30 14.22 13.67
C VAL A 270 -1.58 12.72 13.55
N THR A 271 -2.35 12.31 12.53
CA THR A 271 -2.65 10.91 12.27
C THR A 271 -1.38 10.12 11.92
N GLY A 272 -0.51 10.70 11.09
CA GLY A 272 0.81 10.15 10.77
C GLY A 272 1.66 9.96 12.01
N ALA A 273 1.75 10.97 12.88
CA ALA A 273 2.49 10.89 14.14
C ALA A 273 1.93 9.81 15.07
N ARG A 274 0.62 9.71 15.23
CA ARG A 274 -0.03 8.66 16.04
C ARG A 274 0.28 7.26 15.53
N ASN A 275 0.20 7.06 14.21
CA ASN A 275 0.54 5.79 13.57
C ASN A 275 2.04 5.47 13.70
N MET A 276 2.90 6.49 13.79
CA MET A 276 4.34 6.32 13.93
C MET A 276 4.77 5.87 15.33
N ILE A 277 4.00 6.14 16.38
CA ILE A 277 4.35 5.76 17.77
C ILE A 277 4.59 4.25 17.88
N GLY A 278 3.66 3.44 17.37
CA GLY A 278 3.76 1.97 17.47
C GLY A 278 4.95 1.40 16.71
N ILE A 279 5.17 1.89 15.49
CA ILE A 279 6.31 1.47 14.66
C ILE A 279 7.62 1.94 15.29
N GLY A 280 7.69 3.17 15.82
CA GLY A 280 8.88 3.71 16.48
C GLY A 280 9.31 2.92 17.72
N ILE A 281 8.36 2.47 18.54
CA ILE A 281 8.65 1.59 19.69
C ILE A 281 9.16 0.23 19.20
N ALA A 282 8.53 -0.34 18.17
CA ALA A 282 8.94 -1.62 17.60
C ALA A 282 10.36 -1.55 17.02
N THR A 283 10.69 -0.51 16.25
CA THR A 283 12.02 -0.33 15.66
C THR A 283 13.09 -0.03 16.72
N ALA A 284 12.78 0.77 17.73
CA ALA A 284 13.69 1.01 18.85
C ALA A 284 14.01 -0.28 19.61
N THR A 285 12.99 -1.10 19.88
CA THR A 285 13.15 -2.39 20.57
C THR A 285 13.93 -3.38 19.70
N ALA A 286 13.58 -3.49 18.41
CA ALA A 286 14.30 -4.33 17.46
C ALA A 286 15.76 -3.89 17.33
N GLY A 287 16.04 -2.58 17.28
CA GLY A 287 17.41 -2.05 17.23
C GLY A 287 18.25 -2.41 18.45
N ILE A 288 17.67 -2.40 19.66
CA ILE A 288 18.36 -2.87 20.89
C ILE A 288 18.67 -4.36 20.79
N ILE A 289 17.72 -5.18 20.34
CA ILE A 289 17.90 -6.63 20.18
C ILE A 289 18.98 -6.92 19.13
N VAL A 290 18.88 -6.30 17.95
CA VAL A 290 19.85 -6.45 16.85
C VAL A 290 21.23 -5.98 17.30
N GLY A 291 21.33 -4.86 18.00
CA GLY A 291 22.59 -4.36 18.57
C GLY A 291 23.19 -5.34 19.57
N ALA A 292 22.40 -5.90 20.47
CA ALA A 292 22.86 -6.91 21.43
C ALA A 292 23.29 -8.21 20.74
N VAL A 293 22.52 -8.72 19.78
CA VAL A 293 22.81 -9.94 19.01
C VAL A 293 24.08 -9.77 18.16
N SER A 294 24.27 -8.60 17.55
CA SER A 294 25.44 -8.27 16.75
C SER A 294 26.71 -8.19 17.62
N GLN A 295 26.64 -7.53 18.77
CA GLN A 295 27.79 -7.38 19.67
C GLN A 295 28.15 -8.68 20.40
N THR A 296 27.18 -9.57 20.65
CA THR A 296 27.41 -10.86 21.32
C THR A 296 27.85 -11.97 20.38
N GLY A 297 27.77 -11.77 19.05
CA GLY A 297 28.08 -12.80 18.06
C GLY A 297 27.07 -13.96 18.03
N VAL A 298 25.93 -13.83 18.71
CA VAL A 298 24.89 -14.85 18.75
C VAL A 298 24.29 -15.06 17.36
N GLY A 299 24.19 -14.00 16.55
CA GLY A 299 23.66 -14.09 15.18
C GLY A 299 24.50 -14.99 14.27
N SER A 300 25.82 -14.82 14.29
CA SER A 300 26.75 -15.69 13.56
C SER A 300 26.75 -17.12 14.12
N ALA A 301 26.71 -17.28 15.43
CA ALA A 301 26.67 -18.61 16.05
C ALA A 301 25.40 -19.39 15.68
N LEU A 302 24.24 -18.72 15.59
CA LEU A 302 23.00 -19.35 15.14
C LEU A 302 23.05 -19.73 13.66
N ALA A 303 23.64 -18.89 12.81
CA ALA A 303 23.83 -19.20 11.39
C ALA A 303 24.75 -20.42 11.21
N ASP A 304 25.86 -20.48 11.96
CA ASP A 304 26.81 -21.60 11.94
C ASP A 304 26.14 -22.91 12.40
N VAL A 305 25.31 -22.87 13.44
CA VAL A 305 24.56 -24.04 13.91
C VAL A 305 23.61 -24.55 12.83
N VAL A 306 22.90 -23.66 12.13
CA VAL A 306 22.03 -24.05 11.02
C VAL A 306 22.84 -24.67 9.87
N GLU A 307 23.98 -24.09 9.52
CA GLU A 307 24.84 -24.60 8.46
C GLU A 307 25.38 -26.00 8.78
N VAL A 308 25.89 -26.21 10.00
CA VAL A 308 26.39 -27.51 10.45
C VAL A 308 25.27 -28.55 10.48
N LEU A 309 24.09 -28.22 11.02
CA LEU A 309 22.93 -29.12 11.06
C LEU A 309 22.42 -29.46 9.65
N SER A 310 22.52 -28.52 8.72
CA SER A 310 22.08 -28.72 7.34
C SER A 310 23.06 -29.56 6.49
N GLY A 311 24.30 -29.76 6.95
CA GLY A 311 25.35 -30.42 6.19
C GLY A 311 25.68 -29.69 4.87
N GLY A 312 25.52 -28.37 4.83
CA GLY A 312 25.71 -27.55 3.62
C GLY A 312 24.60 -27.66 2.57
N ASN A 313 23.51 -28.41 2.84
CA ASN A 313 22.38 -28.49 1.92
C ASN A 313 21.49 -27.25 2.06
N ILE A 314 21.47 -26.41 1.01
CA ILE A 314 20.68 -25.17 0.95
C ILE A 314 19.21 -25.40 1.30
N MET A 315 18.62 -26.53 0.88
CA MET A 315 17.19 -26.78 1.13
C MET A 315 16.92 -27.14 2.59
N ALA A 316 17.88 -27.80 3.25
CA ALA A 316 17.82 -28.03 4.69
C ALA A 316 18.06 -26.73 5.48
N ILE A 317 18.97 -25.86 5.03
CA ILE A 317 19.17 -24.53 5.61
C ILE A 317 17.86 -23.74 5.57
N LEU A 318 17.20 -23.66 4.41
CA LEU A 318 15.94 -22.91 4.28
C LEU A 318 14.84 -23.45 5.21
N LEU A 319 14.71 -24.77 5.34
CA LEU A 319 13.71 -25.38 6.21
C LEU A 319 14.04 -25.17 7.69
N LEU A 320 15.29 -25.36 8.10
CA LEU A 320 15.74 -25.11 9.48
C LEU A 320 15.59 -23.64 9.85
N THR A 321 16.02 -22.73 8.97
CA THR A 321 15.82 -21.29 9.13
C THR A 321 14.34 -20.94 9.24
N ALA A 322 13.46 -21.52 8.42
CA ALA A 322 12.02 -21.29 8.53
C ALA A 322 11.46 -21.72 9.90
N VAL A 323 11.87 -22.87 10.43
CA VAL A 323 11.46 -23.34 11.76
C VAL A 323 12.01 -22.42 12.86
N LEU A 324 13.29 -22.04 12.77
CA LEU A 324 13.93 -21.13 13.74
C LEU A 324 13.27 -19.75 13.74
N SER A 325 13.00 -19.18 12.57
CA SER A 325 12.27 -17.91 12.42
C SER A 325 10.85 -18.02 12.97
N LEU A 326 10.18 -19.17 12.84
CA LEU A 326 8.86 -19.37 13.40
C LEU A 326 8.92 -19.41 14.94
N ILE A 327 9.86 -20.15 15.53
CA ILE A 327 10.03 -20.26 16.99
C ILE A 327 10.44 -18.91 17.60
N LEU A 328 11.45 -18.25 17.03
CA LEU A 328 11.92 -16.94 17.49
C LEU A 328 10.87 -15.85 17.27
N GLY A 329 10.09 -15.96 16.20
CA GLY A 329 9.10 -14.97 15.83
C GLY A 329 7.79 -15.06 16.63
N MET A 330 7.50 -16.17 17.31
CA MET A 330 6.26 -16.30 18.08
C MET A 330 6.09 -15.25 19.21
N GLY A 331 7.17 -14.56 19.61
CA GLY A 331 7.16 -13.55 20.68
C GLY A 331 7.21 -12.08 20.24
N LEU A 332 7.42 -11.77 18.95
CA LEU A 332 7.57 -10.38 18.49
C LEU A 332 6.27 -9.86 17.86
N PRO A 333 5.98 -8.54 17.95
CA PRO A 333 4.92 -7.91 17.16
C PRO A 333 5.09 -8.26 15.67
N THR A 334 4.00 -8.41 14.92
CA THR A 334 4.05 -8.74 13.48
C THR A 334 4.94 -7.79 12.68
N THR A 335 5.08 -6.53 13.11
CA THR A 335 5.99 -5.54 12.51
C THR A 335 7.47 -5.78 12.80
N ALA A 336 7.82 -6.47 13.89
CA ALA A 336 9.19 -6.78 14.29
C ALA A 336 9.59 -8.23 13.93
N ASN A 337 8.64 -9.08 13.55
CA ASN A 337 8.85 -10.43 13.03
C ASN A 337 9.38 -10.49 11.60
N TYR A 338 9.35 -9.35 10.90
CA TYR A 338 9.82 -9.20 9.54
C TYR A 338 11.26 -8.72 9.49
#